data_AF-A0A4S3M055-F1
#
_entry.id   AF-A0A4S3M055-F1
#
_cell.length_a   1.000
_cell.length_b   1.000
_cell.length_c   1.000
_cell.angle_alpha   90.00
_cell.angle_beta   90.00
_cell.angle_gamma   90.00
#
_symmetry.space_group_name_H-M   'P 1'
#
loop_
_entity.id
_entity.type
_entity.pdbx_description
1 polymer ?
#
loop_
_entity_poly.entity_id
_entity_poly.type
_entity_poly.pdbx_seq_one_letter_code
_entity_poly.pdbx_strand_id
1 'polypeptide(L)'
;MSQNFSIKHQEHFKLYVLLKDKIIFENELEKNGIKFYQDSKEQPYIDKGIRYFLADKDREIIDSILIENKIVASTESIPGYDYNDQSKVLKMFIWVLTGIIFLIILLSLIMN
;
A
#
# COMPACT_ATOMS: atom_id res chain seq x y z
N MET A 1 1.18 6.42 -19.57
CA MET A 1 1.65 5.01 -19.43
C MET A 1 2.81 4.68 -20.38
N SER A 2 4.04 5.00 -19.98
CA SER A 2 5.25 4.52 -20.65
C SER A 2 5.67 3.17 -20.05
N GLN A 3 5.28 2.06 -20.68
CA GLN A 3 5.75 0.74 -20.25
C GLN A 3 7.10 0.43 -20.91
N ASN A 4 8.18 0.46 -20.13
CA ASN A 4 9.51 0.23 -20.68
C ASN A 4 10.08 -1.13 -20.29
N PHE A 5 9.75 -2.15 -21.08
CA PHE A 5 10.19 -3.54 -20.88
C PHE A 5 11.72 -3.70 -20.80
N SER A 6 12.49 -2.77 -21.38
CA SER A 6 13.95 -2.78 -21.30
C SER A 6 14.47 -2.72 -19.85
N ILE A 7 13.66 -2.23 -18.90
CA ILE A 7 14.03 -2.15 -17.48
C ILE A 7 14.30 -3.53 -16.86
N LYS A 8 13.65 -4.60 -17.35
CA LYS A 8 13.92 -5.97 -16.87
C LYS A 8 15.33 -6.48 -17.21
N HIS A 9 16.04 -5.85 -18.15
CA HIS A 9 17.35 -6.31 -18.66
C HIS A 9 18.54 -5.50 -18.12
N GLN A 10 18.28 -4.49 -17.30
CA GLN A 10 19.29 -3.67 -16.61
C GLN A 10 19.21 -3.90 -15.10
N GLU A 11 20.13 -3.33 -14.33
CA GLU A 11 20.02 -3.30 -12.87
C GLU A 11 18.73 -2.60 -12.45
N HIS A 12 17.91 -3.34 -11.72
CA HIS A 12 16.57 -2.93 -11.34
C HIS A 12 16.17 -3.54 -10.01
N PHE A 13 15.31 -2.83 -9.31
CA PHE A 13 14.63 -3.32 -8.12
C PHE A 13 13.14 -3.46 -8.37
N LYS A 14 12.51 -4.26 -7.51
CA LYS A 14 11.06 -4.46 -7.51
C LYS A 14 10.44 -3.73 -6.34
N LEU A 15 9.33 -3.08 -6.62
CA LEU A 15 8.55 -2.35 -5.64
C LEU A 15 7.08 -2.74 -5.78
N TYR A 16 6.43 -3.05 -4.66
CA TYR A 16 5.02 -3.39 -4.59
C TYR A 16 4.27 -2.22 -4.00
N VAL A 17 3.44 -1.54 -4.78
CA VAL A 17 2.68 -0.36 -4.35
C VAL A 17 1.21 -0.74 -4.18
N LEU A 18 0.58 -0.35 -3.06
CA LEU A 18 -0.83 -0.67 -2.86
C LEU A 18 -1.72 -0.04 -3.95
N LEU A 19 -2.78 -0.73 -4.33
CA LEU A 19 -3.69 -0.30 -5.41
C LEU A 19 -4.25 1.11 -5.17
N LYS A 20 -4.54 1.47 -3.90
CA LYS A 20 -5.03 2.79 -3.51
C LYS A 20 -4.06 3.93 -3.86
N ASP A 21 -2.76 3.65 -3.90
CA ASP A 21 -1.70 4.65 -4.10
C ASP A 21 -1.16 4.63 -5.54
N LYS A 22 -1.62 3.68 -6.38
CA LYS A 22 -1.20 3.48 -7.78
C LYS A 22 -1.17 4.77 -8.58
N ILE A 23 -2.28 5.51 -8.57
CA ILE A 23 -2.47 6.68 -9.43
C ILE A 23 -1.48 7.78 -9.05
N ILE A 24 -1.30 8.01 -7.74
CA ILE A 24 -0.38 9.03 -7.24
C ILE A 24 1.05 8.62 -7.59
N PHE A 25 1.41 7.37 -7.35
CA PHE A 25 2.74 6.85 -7.65
C PHE A 25 3.11 7.00 -9.13
N GLU A 26 2.26 6.52 -10.04
CA GLU A 26 2.53 6.61 -11.49
C GLU A 26 2.60 8.06 -11.98
N ASN A 27 1.75 8.95 -11.45
CA ASN A 27 1.78 10.36 -11.78
C ASN A 27 3.09 11.03 -11.34
N GLU A 28 3.60 10.72 -10.15
CA GLU A 28 4.89 11.25 -9.68
C GLU A 28 6.07 10.69 -10.47
N LEU A 29 6.03 9.41 -10.85
CA LEU A 29 7.04 8.84 -11.76
C LEU A 29 7.05 9.54 -13.11
N GLU A 30 5.87 9.78 -13.70
CA GLU A 30 5.75 10.46 -15.00
C GLU A 30 6.25 11.91 -14.92
N LYS A 31 5.92 12.65 -13.85
CA LYS A 31 6.42 14.02 -13.63
C LYS A 31 7.94 14.10 -13.52
N ASN A 32 8.56 13.12 -12.87
CA ASN A 32 10.00 13.03 -12.71
C ASN A 32 10.70 12.38 -13.92
N GLY A 33 9.97 12.01 -14.97
CA GLY A 33 10.51 11.35 -16.16
C GLY A 33 11.07 9.95 -15.89
N ILE A 34 10.68 9.33 -14.77
CA ILE A 34 11.15 8.02 -14.35
C ILE A 34 10.39 6.96 -15.15
N LYS A 35 11.14 6.12 -15.85
CA LYS A 35 10.57 5.01 -16.62
C LYS A 35 10.35 3.83 -15.69
N PHE A 36 9.22 3.16 -15.86
CA PHE A 36 8.87 1.97 -15.10
C PHE A 36 8.30 0.88 -16.00
N TYR A 37 8.30 -0.34 -15.50
CA TYR A 37 7.57 -1.44 -16.10
C TYR A 37 6.64 -2.06 -15.06
N GLN A 38 5.38 -2.28 -15.44
CA GLN A 38 4.39 -2.96 -14.60
C GLN A 38 3.97 -4.23 -15.32
N ASP A 39 4.17 -5.37 -14.66
CA ASP A 39 3.67 -6.64 -15.17
C ASP A 39 2.22 -6.82 -14.71
N SER A 40 1.27 -6.59 -15.62
CA SER A 40 -0.16 -6.74 -15.37
C SER A 40 -0.66 -8.18 -15.52
N LYS A 41 0.16 -9.10 -16.04
CA LYS A 41 -0.24 -10.49 -16.30
C LYS A 41 0.17 -11.46 -15.17
N GLU A 42 1.12 -11.09 -14.33
CA GLU A 42 1.58 -11.89 -13.20
C GLU A 42 1.31 -11.21 -11.84
N GLN A 43 0.05 -10.94 -11.51
CA GLN A 43 -0.32 -10.52 -10.15
C GLN A 43 -1.26 -11.56 -9.53
N PRO A 44 -0.71 -12.62 -8.89
CA PRO A 44 -1.53 -13.69 -8.33
C PRO A 44 -2.42 -13.22 -7.17
N TYR A 45 -2.13 -12.08 -6.53
CA TYR A 45 -2.89 -11.54 -5.40
C TYR A 45 -2.94 -10.00 -5.43
N ILE A 46 -4.13 -9.42 -5.58
CA ILE A 46 -4.40 -7.97 -5.53
C ILE A 46 -4.08 -7.38 -4.14
N ASP A 47 -4.18 -8.22 -3.10
CA ASP A 47 -3.87 -7.92 -1.69
C ASP A 47 -2.43 -7.40 -1.48
N LYS A 48 -1.47 -7.89 -2.28
CA LYS A 48 -0.04 -7.60 -2.09
C LYS A 48 0.46 -6.35 -2.82
N GLY A 49 -0.45 -5.62 -3.46
CA GLY A 49 -0.11 -4.44 -4.27
C GLY A 49 0.41 -4.78 -5.66
N ILE A 50 0.60 -3.72 -6.44
CA ILE A 50 1.03 -3.74 -7.82
C ILE A 50 2.55 -3.77 -7.88
N ARG A 51 3.10 -4.76 -8.58
CA ARG A 51 4.54 -4.92 -8.77
C ARG A 51 5.07 -4.04 -9.91
N TYR A 52 5.98 -3.14 -9.57
CA TYR A 52 6.73 -2.28 -10.47
C TYR A 52 8.20 -2.72 -10.53
N PHE A 53 8.76 -2.64 -11.73
CA PHE A 53 10.18 -2.80 -11.99
C PHE A 53 10.76 -1.41 -12.29
N LEU A 54 11.75 -1.01 -11.51
CA LEU A 54 12.29 0.35 -11.47
C LEU A 54 13.81 0.26 -11.55
N ALA A 55 14.45 1.19 -12.27
CA ALA A 55 15.90 1.18 -12.42
C ALA A 55 16.59 1.60 -11.12
N ASP A 56 17.66 0.90 -10.71
CA ASP A 56 18.37 1.18 -9.46
C ASP A 56 18.95 2.60 -9.40
N LYS A 57 19.33 3.16 -10.56
CA LYS A 57 19.81 4.55 -10.66
C LYS A 57 18.80 5.61 -10.19
N ASP A 58 17.51 5.29 -10.22
CA ASP A 58 16.44 6.23 -9.88
C ASP A 58 15.94 6.01 -8.43
N ARG A 59 16.59 5.11 -7.67
CA ARG A 59 16.14 4.66 -6.35
C ARG A 59 15.99 5.79 -5.34
N GLU A 60 16.96 6.70 -5.25
CA GLU A 60 16.93 7.82 -4.29
C GLU A 60 15.73 8.76 -4.55
N ILE A 61 15.42 9.00 -5.82
CA ILE A 61 14.28 9.83 -6.23
C ILE A 61 12.97 9.10 -5.91
N ILE A 62 12.91 7.80 -6.18
CA ILE A 62 11.73 6.97 -5.89
C ILE A 62 11.47 6.90 -4.38
N ASP A 63 12.50 6.70 -3.56
CA ASP A 63 12.35 6.68 -2.10
C ASP A 63 11.82 8.01 -1.57
N SER A 64 12.26 9.13 -2.15
CA SER A 64 11.74 10.47 -1.82
C SER A 64 10.25 10.61 -2.18
N ILE A 65 9.85 10.16 -3.37
CA ILE A 65 8.43 10.14 -3.81
C ILE A 65 7.57 9.34 -2.83
N LEU A 66 8.04 8.18 -2.37
CA LEU A 66 7.30 7.33 -1.44
C LEU A 66 7.06 8.01 -0.10
N ILE A 67 8.10 8.64 0.46
CA ILE A 67 8.05 9.31 1.77
C ILE A 67 7.17 10.56 1.70
N GLU A 68 7.40 11.43 0.72
CA GLU A 68 6.70 12.71 0.58
C GLU A 68 5.20 12.53 0.36
N ASN A 69 4.83 11.54 -0.43
CA ASN A 69 3.43 11.25 -0.78
C ASN A 69 2.78 10.22 0.16
N LYS A 70 3.51 9.74 1.18
CA LYS A 70 3.04 8.71 2.13
C LYS A 70 2.50 7.46 1.44
N ILE A 71 3.13 7.08 0.33
CA ILE A 71 2.73 5.94 -0.48
C ILE A 71 3.12 4.66 0.26
N VAL A 72 2.16 3.75 0.44
CA VAL A 72 2.44 2.47 1.08
C VAL A 72 3.00 1.51 0.05
N ALA A 73 4.28 1.18 0.21
CA ALA A 73 4.99 0.28 -0.68
C ALA A 73 5.85 -0.74 0.09
N SER A 74 6.11 -1.87 -0.57
CA SER A 74 6.93 -2.98 -0.08
C SER A 74 8.05 -3.26 -1.06
N THR A 75 9.23 -3.62 -0.57
CA THR A 75 10.24 -4.28 -1.40
C THR A 75 10.14 -5.79 -1.17
N GLU A 76 10.76 -6.63 -2.02
CA GLU A 76 10.76 -8.09 -1.80
C GLU A 76 11.30 -8.49 -0.40
N SER A 77 12.12 -7.63 0.21
CA SER A 77 12.77 -7.86 1.50
C SER A 77 11.94 -7.39 2.70
N ILE A 78 10.99 -6.48 2.51
CA ILE A 78 10.21 -5.86 3.58
C ILE A 78 8.74 -5.96 3.21
N PRO A 79 7.97 -6.88 3.82
CA PRO A 79 6.53 -6.94 3.58
C PRO A 79 5.92 -5.61 4.03
N GLY A 80 5.35 -4.85 3.10
CA GLY A 80 4.69 -3.58 3.38
C GLY A 80 3.40 -3.86 4.10
N TYR A 81 3.54 -3.92 5.41
CA TYR A 81 2.44 -4.02 6.32
C TYR A 81 1.88 -2.61 6.53
N ASP A 82 0.70 -2.34 5.97
CA ASP A 82 -0.01 -1.10 6.24
C ASP A 82 -0.54 -1.10 7.68
N TYR A 83 0.32 -0.71 8.61
CA TYR A 83 0.02 -0.63 10.04
C TYR A 83 -1.24 0.23 10.32
N ASN A 84 -1.56 1.15 9.41
CA ASN A 84 -2.66 2.08 9.59
C ASN A 84 -4.02 1.40 9.39
N ASP A 85 -4.11 0.34 8.59
CA ASP A 85 -5.37 -0.34 8.28
C ASP A 85 -5.82 -1.24 9.45
N GLN A 86 -4.88 -1.93 10.10
CA GLN A 86 -5.17 -2.70 11.31
C GLN A 86 -5.71 -1.83 12.46
N SER A 87 -5.20 -0.60 12.59
CA SER A 87 -5.66 0.31 13.64
C SER A 87 -7.13 0.69 13.50
N LYS A 88 -7.67 0.72 12.27
CA LYS A 88 -9.08 1.03 11.99
C LYS A 88 -9.98 -0.16 12.30
N VAL A 89 -9.56 -1.37 11.92
CA VAL A 89 -10.30 -2.60 12.23
C VAL A 89 -10.35 -2.82 13.74
N LEU A 90 -9.24 -2.59 14.45
CA LEU A 90 -9.19 -2.68 15.91
C LEU A 90 -10.11 -1.65 16.57
N LYS A 91 -10.11 -0.40 16.10
CA LYS A 91 -11.03 0.64 16.58
C LYS A 91 -12.49 0.23 16.37
N MET A 92 -12.84 -0.32 15.21
CA MET A 92 -14.20 -0.79 14.93
C MET A 92 -14.62 -1.90 15.90
N PHE A 93 -13.72 -2.86 16.18
CA PHE A 93 -13.96 -3.92 17.17
C PHE A 93 -14.19 -3.36 18.58
N ILE A 94 -13.40 -2.38 19.01
CA ILE A 94 -13.55 -1.71 20.32
C ILE A 94 -14.92 -1.02 20.42
N TRP A 95 -15.37 -0.33 19.35
CA TRP A 95 -16.68 0.32 19.33
C TRP A 95 -17.83 -0.70 19.47
N VAL A 96 -17.74 -1.84 18.80
CA VAL A 96 -18.75 -2.91 18.90
C VAL A 96 -18.79 -3.50 20.31
N LEU A 97 -17.63 -3.83 20.90
CA LEU A 97 -17.54 -4.35 22.27
C LEU A 97 -18.10 -3.37 23.30
N THR A 98 -17.79 -2.08 23.14
CA THR A 98 -18.31 -1.03 24.01
C THR A 98 -19.84 -0.94 23.94
N GLY A 99 -20.41 -1.04 22.73
CA GLY A 99 -21.86 -1.06 22.54
C GLY A 99 -22.54 -2.26 23.21
N ILE A 100 -21.94 -3.45 23.12
CA ILE A 100 -22.46 -4.67 23.76
C ILE A 100 -22.47 -4.52 25.29
N ILE A 101 -21.36 -4.05 25.86
CA ILE A 101 -21.24 -3.82 27.31
C ILE A 101 -22.29 -2.81 27.79
N PHE A 102 -22.45 -1.71 27.05
CA PHE A 102 -23.44 -0.69 27.37
C PHE A 102 -24.88 -1.24 27.34
N LEU A 103 -25.19 -2.07 26.34
CA LEU A 103 -26.50 -2.72 26.22
C LEU A 103 -26.79 -3.66 27.40
N ILE A 104 -25.80 -4.45 27.83
CA ILE A 104 -25.92 -5.36 28.97
C ILE A 104 -26.19 -4.59 30.26
N ILE A 105 -25.48 -3.47 30.48
CA ILE A 105 -25.69 -2.62 31.67
C ILE A 105 -27.09 -2.02 31.66
N LEU A 106 -27.57 -1.53 30.51
CA LEU A 106 -28.93 -1.01 30.35
C LEU A 106 -29.99 -2.06 30.67
N LEU A 107 -29.84 -3.28 30.14
CA LEU A 107 -30.76 -4.38 30.43
C LEU A 107 -30.72 -4.76 31.92
N SER A 108 -29.54 -4.79 32.53
CA SER A 108 -29.39 -5.07 33.96
C SER A 108 -30.04 -4.02 34.84
N LEU A 109 -30.03 -2.74 34.44
CA LEU A 109 -30.69 -1.65 35.16
C LEU A 109 -32.21 -1.66 35.01
N ILE A 110 -32.72 -2.16 33.88
CA ILE A 110 -34.17 -2.26 33.64
C ILE A 110 -34.75 -3.49 34.38
N MET A 111 -33.96 -4.56 34.48
CA MET A 111 -34.39 -5.83 35.08
C MET A 111 -34.21 -5.88 36.62
N ASN A 112 -33.53 -4.89 37.20
CA ASN A 112 -33.29 -4.74 38.63
C ASN A 112 -34.10 -3.56 39.19
#